data_AF-A0A161YD70-F1
#
_entry.id   AF-A0A161YD70-F1
#
_cell.length_a   1.000
_cell.length_b   1.000
_cell.length_c   1.000
_cell.angle_alpha   90.00
_cell.angle_beta   90.00
_cell.angle_gamma   90.00
#
_symmetry.space_group_name_H-M   'P 1'
#
loop_
_entity.id
_entity.type
_entity.pdbx_description
1 polymer ?
#
loop_
_entity_poly.entity_id
_entity_poly.type
_entity_poly.pdbx_seq_one_letter_code
_entity_poly.pdbx_strand_id
1 'polypeptide(L)'
;MLNFRITKYDPKNRNSDGHYKVDEWTCPSDVGKTFNGIEFKASEYFKIEEKYINAVIECLQSKHIKHLRVVDLESKFLEDNLSDKDNQWLVREEFKNIKLFEDKKLEIDDLKIVIKMILRGFLWCRLEINEQFSLRFGWDYYMYICCFDLNEGTIKKISETGLFVELLEPLYDMKRYDFYIQTCRADEDGHTLVEEEILLKTMTREKIKKGLDLSDEHIGDHNFDITPQNYAMFKNDFEFNFTEYEYCLYCDKIYI
;
A
#
# COMPACT_ATOMS: atom_id res chain seq x y z
N MET A 1 -15.00 -9.88 3.09
CA MET A 1 -14.92 -8.40 3.17
C MET A 1 -15.34 -7.83 1.83
N LEU A 2 -15.86 -6.60 1.83
CA LEU A 2 -16.19 -5.85 0.61
C LEU A 2 -15.02 -4.95 0.25
N ASN A 3 -14.81 -4.70 -1.05
CA ASN A 3 -13.76 -3.83 -1.56
C ASN A 3 -14.36 -2.51 -2.01
N PHE A 4 -13.89 -1.40 -1.46
CA PHE A 4 -14.32 -0.07 -1.82
C PHE A 4 -13.16 0.68 -2.46
N ARG A 5 -13.40 1.23 -3.65
CA ARG A 5 -12.52 2.21 -4.28
C ARG A 5 -12.99 3.61 -3.90
N ILE A 6 -12.08 4.43 -3.39
CA ILE A 6 -12.33 5.82 -3.03
C ILE A 6 -11.36 6.69 -3.82
N THR A 7 -11.87 7.58 -4.67
CA THR A 7 -11.01 8.40 -5.55
C THR A 7 -11.54 9.81 -5.78
N LYS A 8 -10.69 10.72 -6.24
CA LYS A 8 -11.09 12.06 -6.71
C LYS A 8 -11.75 12.03 -8.10
N TYR A 9 -11.66 10.90 -8.79
CA TYR A 9 -12.11 10.75 -10.16
C TYR A 9 -13.58 10.37 -10.22
N ASP A 10 -14.37 11.15 -10.95
CA ASP A 10 -15.79 10.86 -11.14
C ASP A 10 -15.95 9.60 -12.02
N PRO A 11 -16.58 8.52 -11.51
CA PRO A 11 -16.73 7.28 -12.26
C PRO A 11 -17.48 7.45 -13.58
N LYS A 12 -18.29 8.51 -13.74
CA LYS A 12 -19.00 8.81 -15.00
C LYS A 12 -18.06 9.10 -16.17
N ASN A 13 -16.81 9.46 -15.88
CA ASN A 13 -15.79 9.80 -16.88
C ASN A 13 -14.93 8.60 -17.28
N ARG A 14 -15.28 7.38 -16.84
CA ARG A 14 -14.61 6.15 -17.28
C ARG A 14 -15.28 5.57 -18.52
N ASN A 15 -14.48 4.94 -19.39
CA ASN A 15 -15.03 4.16 -20.51
C ASN A 15 -15.51 2.77 -20.04
N SER A 16 -16.01 1.97 -20.98
CA SER A 16 -16.47 0.58 -20.73
C SER A 16 -15.41 -0.33 -20.12
N ASP A 17 -14.13 -0.03 -20.33
CA ASP A 17 -13.00 -0.80 -19.82
C ASP A 17 -12.52 -0.30 -18.45
N GLY A 18 -13.19 0.72 -17.89
CA GLY A 18 -12.82 1.33 -16.62
C GLY A 18 -11.68 2.36 -16.70
N HIS A 19 -11.20 2.72 -17.90
CA HIS A 19 -10.19 3.76 -18.07
C HIS A 19 -10.79 5.15 -17.89
N TYR A 20 -10.22 5.93 -16.97
CA TYR A 20 -10.58 7.34 -16.78
C TYR A 20 -10.11 8.18 -17.98
N LYS A 21 -10.99 9.03 -18.53
CA LYS A 21 -10.77 9.72 -19.80
C LYS A 21 -10.47 11.21 -19.70
N VAL A 22 -10.61 11.82 -18.52
CA VAL A 22 -10.34 13.24 -18.34
C VAL A 22 -8.86 13.43 -18.03
N ASP A 23 -8.23 14.37 -18.74
CA ASP A 23 -6.87 14.81 -18.48
C ASP A 23 -6.87 15.73 -17.24
N GLU A 24 -6.33 15.21 -16.14
CA GLU A 24 -6.15 15.92 -14.88
C GLU A 24 -4.91 15.38 -14.16
N TRP A 25 -4.38 16.13 -13.20
CA TRP A 25 -3.19 15.76 -12.45
C TRP A 25 -3.35 14.43 -11.71
N THR A 26 -2.26 13.67 -11.65
CA THR A 26 -2.20 12.34 -11.03
C THR A 26 -1.12 12.20 -9.98
N CYS A 27 -0.27 13.22 -9.80
CA CYS A 27 0.75 13.23 -8.75
C CYS A 27 1.14 14.66 -8.31
N PRO A 28 1.87 14.83 -7.20
CA PRO A 28 2.29 16.16 -6.73
C PRO A 28 3.26 16.86 -7.69
N SER A 29 4.04 16.12 -8.47
CA SER A 29 4.98 16.70 -9.45
C SER A 29 4.27 17.32 -10.67
N ASP A 30 2.95 17.17 -10.78
CA ASP A 30 2.14 17.89 -11.76
C ASP A 30 1.85 19.35 -11.37
N VAL A 31 2.19 19.78 -10.14
CA VAL A 31 1.97 21.18 -9.73
C VAL A 31 2.68 22.15 -10.68
N GLY A 32 1.96 23.17 -11.11
CA GLY A 32 2.40 24.14 -12.13
C GLY A 32 2.07 23.73 -13.57
N LYS A 33 1.67 22.46 -13.82
CA LYS A 33 1.12 22.06 -15.12
C LYS A 33 -0.31 22.57 -15.27
N THR A 34 -0.77 22.67 -16.52
CA THR A 34 -2.12 23.14 -16.86
C THR A 34 -2.96 21.98 -17.36
N PHE A 35 -4.16 21.83 -16.79
CA PHE A 35 -5.15 20.83 -17.18
C PHE A 35 -6.45 21.57 -17.50
N ASN A 36 -7.01 21.33 -18.69
CA ASN A 36 -8.22 22.02 -19.18
C ASN A 36 -8.16 23.56 -19.05
N GLY A 37 -6.98 24.14 -19.30
CA GLY A 37 -6.76 25.60 -19.22
C GLY A 37 -6.61 26.16 -17.80
N ILE A 38 -6.59 25.31 -16.77
CA ILE A 38 -6.42 25.70 -15.37
C ILE A 38 -5.07 25.15 -14.87
N GLU A 39 -4.23 26.03 -14.33
CA GLU A 39 -2.98 25.64 -13.66
C GLU A 39 -3.27 24.91 -12.35
N PHE A 40 -2.68 23.74 -12.16
CA PHE A 40 -2.78 22.96 -10.94
C PHE A 40 -1.87 23.51 -9.84
N LYS A 41 -2.46 23.93 -8.72
CA LYS A 41 -1.74 24.58 -7.63
C LYS A 41 -1.45 23.62 -6.48
N ALA A 42 -0.34 23.85 -5.78
CA ALA A 42 0.00 23.13 -4.55
C ALA A 42 -1.12 23.20 -3.49
N SER A 43 -1.87 24.29 -3.41
CA SER A 43 -2.99 24.41 -2.48
C SER A 43 -4.17 23.48 -2.83
N GLU A 44 -4.35 23.15 -4.10
CA GLU A 44 -5.35 22.18 -4.54
C GLU A 44 -4.92 20.75 -4.21
N TYR A 45 -3.62 20.45 -4.37
CA TYR A 45 -3.04 19.19 -3.93
C TYR A 45 -3.34 18.93 -2.44
N PHE A 46 -2.96 19.86 -1.56
CA PHE A 46 -3.15 19.68 -0.12
C PHE A 46 -4.63 19.55 0.29
N LYS A 47 -5.54 20.24 -0.40
CA LYS A 47 -6.99 20.07 -0.18
C LYS A 47 -7.44 18.66 -0.51
N ILE A 48 -6.95 18.07 -1.59
CA ILE A 48 -7.32 16.70 -1.96
C ILE A 48 -6.66 15.69 -1.02
N GLU A 49 -5.38 15.84 -0.70
CA GLU A 49 -4.68 15.01 0.30
C GLU A 49 -5.48 14.93 1.61
N GLU A 50 -5.93 16.08 2.12
CA GLU A 50 -6.71 16.14 3.35
C GLU A 50 -8.05 15.37 3.24
N LYS A 51 -8.71 15.37 2.08
CA LYS A 51 -9.91 14.57 1.85
C LYS A 51 -9.62 13.07 1.93
N TYR A 52 -8.52 12.60 1.34
CA TYR A 52 -8.15 11.18 1.43
C TYR A 52 -7.88 10.75 2.86
N ILE A 53 -7.12 11.56 3.61
CA ILE A 53 -6.84 11.30 5.03
C ILE A 53 -8.15 11.26 5.82
N ASN A 54 -9.02 12.25 5.66
CA ASN A 54 -10.30 12.32 6.36
C ASN A 54 -11.23 11.15 6.01
N ALA A 55 -11.23 10.70 4.75
CA ALA A 55 -11.99 9.54 4.33
C ALA A 55 -11.53 8.26 5.04
N VAL A 56 -10.21 8.04 5.17
CA VAL A 56 -9.65 6.92 5.94
C VAL A 56 -10.07 7.02 7.40
N ILE A 57 -9.93 8.20 8.02
CA ILE A 57 -10.26 8.38 9.43
C ILE A 57 -11.76 8.13 9.69
N GLU A 58 -12.65 8.63 8.83
CA GLU A 58 -14.09 8.37 8.93
C GLU A 58 -14.40 6.87 8.81
N CYS A 59 -13.73 6.15 7.90
CA CYS A 59 -13.87 4.69 7.79
C CYS A 59 -13.45 3.99 9.09
N LEU A 60 -12.27 4.33 9.64
CA LEU A 60 -11.76 3.73 10.87
C LEU A 60 -12.68 4.02 12.06
N GLN A 61 -13.15 5.27 12.20
CA GLN A 61 -14.09 5.67 13.24
C GLN A 61 -15.40 4.89 13.17
N SER A 62 -15.96 4.72 11.96
CA SER A 62 -17.20 3.95 11.74
C SER A 62 -17.07 2.47 12.11
N LYS A 63 -15.84 1.95 12.11
CA LYS A 63 -15.50 0.57 12.46
C LYS A 63 -14.96 0.43 13.90
N HIS A 64 -14.85 1.54 14.63
CA HIS A 64 -14.23 1.61 15.95
C HIS A 64 -12.78 1.11 15.99
N ILE A 65 -12.06 1.23 14.87
CA ILE A 65 -10.65 0.86 14.74
C ILE A 65 -9.78 2.06 15.15
N LYS A 66 -8.82 1.83 16.05
CA LYS A 66 -7.98 2.90 16.64
C LYS A 66 -6.54 2.89 16.14
N HIS A 67 -6.13 1.79 15.51
CA HIS A 67 -4.79 1.61 14.97
C HIS A 67 -4.84 0.65 13.79
N LEU A 68 -3.83 0.74 12.95
CA LEU A 68 -3.52 -0.26 11.93
C LEU A 68 -2.05 -0.66 12.09
N ARG A 69 -1.63 -1.65 11.31
CA ARG A 69 -0.25 -2.09 11.21
C ARG A 69 0.31 -1.83 9.82
N VAL A 70 1.59 -1.49 9.78
CA VAL A 70 2.37 -1.43 8.55
C VAL A 70 2.50 -2.85 8.01
N VAL A 71 2.13 -3.03 6.75
CA VAL A 71 2.29 -4.30 6.02
C VAL A 71 2.91 -4.00 4.66
N ASP A 72 3.89 -4.78 4.23
CA ASP A 72 4.58 -4.66 2.93
C ASP A 72 5.28 -3.29 2.75
N LEU A 73 6.14 -2.93 3.72
CA LEU A 73 6.81 -1.64 3.74
C LEU A 73 7.88 -1.50 2.63
N GLU A 74 7.66 -0.55 1.72
CA GLU A 74 8.63 -0.11 0.74
C GLU A 74 9.16 1.29 1.09
N SER A 75 10.34 1.35 1.71
CA SER A 75 10.97 2.61 2.15
C SER A 75 12.38 2.82 1.61
N LYS A 76 12.79 2.04 0.59
CA LYS A 76 14.16 2.05 0.03
C LYS A 76 14.63 3.46 -0.37
N PHE A 77 13.76 4.25 -0.98
CA PHE A 77 14.08 5.59 -1.47
C PHE A 77 13.65 6.71 -0.51
N LEU A 78 13.27 6.38 0.73
CA LEU A 78 12.71 7.36 1.66
C LEU A 78 13.70 8.49 1.97
N GLU A 79 14.94 8.15 2.32
CA GLU A 79 15.97 9.15 2.68
C GLU A 79 16.31 10.05 1.49
N ASP A 80 16.49 9.45 0.31
CA ASP A 80 16.74 10.19 -0.94
C ASP A 80 15.59 11.14 -1.24
N ASN A 81 14.35 10.65 -1.23
CA ASN A 81 13.16 11.44 -1.51
C ASN A 81 12.99 12.60 -0.51
N LEU A 82 13.27 12.39 0.78
CA LEU A 82 13.20 13.44 1.81
C LEU A 82 14.29 14.50 1.66
N SER A 83 15.44 14.14 1.09
CA SER A 83 16.57 15.05 0.85
C SER A 83 16.51 15.77 -0.49
N ASP A 84 15.70 15.27 -1.43
CA ASP A 84 15.52 15.87 -2.75
C ASP A 84 15.00 17.31 -2.64
N LYS A 85 15.63 18.22 -3.38
CA LYS A 85 15.28 19.65 -3.42
C LYS A 85 13.89 19.87 -4.01
N ASP A 86 13.51 19.08 -5.01
CA ASP A 86 12.23 19.21 -5.70
C ASP A 86 11.07 18.75 -4.81
N ASN A 87 11.35 17.92 -3.80
CA ASN A 87 10.38 17.45 -2.81
C ASN A 87 10.26 18.33 -1.57
N GLN A 88 11.13 19.33 -1.36
CA GLN A 88 11.18 20.08 -0.09
C GLN A 88 9.85 20.78 0.27
N TRP A 89 9.07 21.20 -0.72
CA TRP A 89 7.75 21.80 -0.49
C TRP A 89 6.69 20.79 0.02
N LEU A 90 6.96 19.49 -0.14
CA LEU A 90 6.18 18.36 0.36
C LEU A 90 6.72 17.82 1.69
N VAL A 91 7.94 18.13 2.10
CA VAL A 91 8.51 17.59 3.35
C VAL A 91 7.85 18.25 4.57
N ARG A 92 7.61 17.45 5.61
CA ARG A 92 7.16 17.90 6.93
C ARG A 92 8.11 17.38 8.00
N GLU A 93 8.20 18.09 9.12
CA GLU A 93 9.14 17.72 10.18
C GLU A 93 8.74 16.38 10.84
N GLU A 94 7.45 16.07 10.92
CA GLU A 94 6.98 14.77 11.39
C GLU A 94 7.52 13.58 10.58
N PHE A 95 7.84 13.76 9.29
CA PHE A 95 8.33 12.67 8.43
C PHE A 95 9.71 12.18 8.83
N LYS A 96 10.53 13.05 9.42
CA LYS A 96 11.90 12.71 9.87
C LYS A 96 11.92 11.99 11.21
N ASN A 97 10.81 12.07 11.96
CA ASN A 97 10.72 11.57 13.32
C ASN A 97 10.01 10.21 13.41
N ILE A 98 9.19 9.87 12.42
CA ILE A 98 8.49 8.59 12.38
C ILE A 98 9.43 7.47 11.93
N LYS A 99 9.66 6.49 12.81
CA LYS A 99 10.42 5.27 12.49
C LYS A 99 9.46 4.17 12.09
N LEU A 100 9.50 3.73 10.83
CA LEU A 100 8.66 2.66 10.29
C LEU A 100 9.44 1.37 10.15
N PHE A 101 8.75 0.25 10.37
CA PHE A 101 9.23 -1.11 10.14
C PHE A 101 7.99 -2.00 9.94
N GLU A 102 8.18 -3.16 9.35
CA GLU A 102 7.12 -4.13 9.12
C GLU A 102 6.39 -4.49 10.43
N ASP A 103 5.08 -4.68 10.38
CA ASP A 103 4.22 -4.94 11.53
C ASP A 103 4.18 -3.82 12.59
N LYS A 104 4.76 -2.64 12.33
CA LYS A 104 4.64 -1.52 13.28
C LYS A 104 3.18 -1.11 13.48
N LYS A 105 2.73 -1.09 14.74
CA LYS A 105 1.44 -0.51 15.15
C LYS A 105 1.48 1.01 15.02
N LEU A 106 0.50 1.57 14.31
CA LEU A 106 0.31 3.00 14.10
C LEU A 106 -1.05 3.42 14.64
N GLU A 107 -1.06 4.33 15.61
CA GLU A 107 -2.27 4.98 16.08
C GLU A 107 -2.75 6.05 15.08
N ILE A 108 -3.95 6.58 15.27
CA ILE A 108 -4.60 7.52 14.34
C ILE A 108 -3.70 8.69 13.92
N ASP A 109 -2.95 9.28 14.84
CA ASP A 109 -2.10 10.43 14.50
C ASP A 109 -0.88 10.05 13.66
N ASP A 110 -0.25 8.91 13.95
CA ASP A 110 0.82 8.36 13.12
C ASP A 110 0.30 7.91 11.75
N LEU A 111 -0.91 7.36 11.68
CA LEU A 111 -1.54 6.98 10.42
C LEU A 111 -1.72 8.17 9.48
N LYS A 112 -2.13 9.33 10.00
CA LYS A 112 -2.22 10.56 9.19
C LYS A 112 -0.86 10.94 8.60
N ILE A 113 0.22 10.73 9.35
CA ILE A 113 1.59 11.02 8.89
C ILE A 113 1.94 10.05 7.75
N VAL A 114 1.77 8.75 7.97
CA VAL A 114 2.12 7.72 6.97
C VAL A 114 1.28 7.85 5.71
N ILE A 115 -0.02 8.13 5.81
CA ILE A 115 -0.89 8.36 4.64
C ILE A 115 -0.41 9.56 3.82
N LYS A 116 0.01 10.67 4.46
CA LYS A 116 0.63 11.78 3.73
C LYS A 116 1.91 11.33 3.01
N MET A 117 2.76 10.55 3.68
CA MET A 117 4.00 10.06 3.07
C MET A 117 3.72 9.19 1.84
N ILE A 118 2.70 8.32 1.89
CA ILE A 118 2.25 7.52 0.74
C ILE A 118 1.71 8.42 -0.39
N LEU A 119 0.78 9.33 -0.08
CA LEU A 119 0.17 10.24 -1.06
C LEU A 119 1.15 11.23 -1.71
N ARG A 120 2.32 11.43 -1.10
CA ARG A 120 3.42 12.27 -1.58
C ARG A 120 4.52 11.47 -2.29
N GLY A 121 4.43 10.14 -2.32
CA GLY A 121 5.41 9.27 -2.96
C GLY A 121 6.73 9.12 -2.18
N PHE A 122 6.75 9.40 -0.88
CA PHE A 122 7.97 9.22 -0.06
C PHE A 122 8.23 7.75 0.27
N LEU A 123 7.17 6.95 0.42
CA LEU A 123 7.22 5.52 0.69
C LEU A 123 5.92 4.86 0.22
N TRP A 124 5.88 3.54 0.24
CA TRP A 124 4.64 2.78 0.08
C TRP A 124 4.51 1.73 1.18
N CYS A 125 3.28 1.48 1.61
CA CYS A 125 2.93 0.30 2.39
C CYS A 125 1.41 0.10 2.34
N ARG A 126 0.97 -1.09 2.74
CA ARG A 126 -0.40 -1.33 3.16
C ARG A 126 -0.56 -1.00 4.64
N LEU A 127 -1.79 -0.65 5.02
CA LEU A 127 -2.17 -0.38 6.39
C LEU A 127 -3.35 -1.27 6.75
N GLU A 128 -3.10 -2.30 7.56
CA GLU A 128 -4.05 -3.40 7.76
C GLU A 128 -4.17 -3.78 9.25
N ILE A 129 -5.27 -4.41 9.63
CA ILE A 129 -5.41 -5.01 10.96
C ILE A 129 -6.26 -6.28 10.86
N ASN A 130 -5.63 -7.42 11.11
CA ASN A 130 -6.25 -8.74 10.96
C ASN A 130 -6.98 -8.86 9.61
N GLU A 131 -8.01 -9.70 9.57
CA GLU A 131 -8.96 -9.75 8.45
C GLU A 131 -10.14 -8.78 8.65
N GLN A 132 -9.93 -7.64 9.32
CA GLN A 132 -11.01 -6.69 9.62
C GLN A 132 -11.01 -5.47 8.71
N PHE A 133 -9.82 -4.92 8.45
CA PHE A 133 -9.65 -3.71 7.67
C PHE A 133 -8.30 -3.72 6.95
N SER A 134 -8.32 -3.37 5.68
CA SER A 134 -7.13 -3.18 4.86
C SER A 134 -7.27 -1.88 4.07
N LEU A 135 -6.23 -1.07 4.08
CA LEU A 135 -6.09 0.15 3.31
C LEU A 135 -4.86 0.01 2.41
N ARG A 136 -5.08 0.26 1.12
CA ARG A 136 -4.04 0.25 0.09
C ARG A 136 -4.18 1.46 -0.82
N PHE A 137 -3.05 1.99 -1.26
CA PHE A 137 -3.00 3.00 -2.30
C PHE A 137 -2.42 2.35 -3.56
N GLY A 138 -3.16 2.42 -4.65
CA GLY A 138 -2.60 2.23 -5.98
C GLY A 138 -1.98 3.53 -6.51
N TRP A 139 -1.56 3.49 -7.76
CA TRP A 139 -1.09 4.65 -8.49
C TRP A 139 -2.19 5.71 -8.66
N ASP A 140 -1.76 6.94 -8.95
CA ASP A 140 -2.62 8.03 -9.38
C ASP A 140 -3.80 8.34 -8.45
N TYR A 141 -3.64 8.23 -7.12
CA TYR A 141 -4.72 8.47 -6.13
C TYR A 141 -5.90 7.48 -6.19
N TYR A 142 -5.67 6.25 -6.65
CA TYR A 142 -6.63 5.18 -6.43
C TYR A 142 -6.46 4.60 -5.03
N MET A 143 -7.37 4.92 -4.09
CA MET A 143 -7.37 4.36 -2.74
C MET A 143 -8.37 3.21 -2.63
N TYR A 144 -7.98 2.14 -1.95
CA TYR A 144 -8.78 0.94 -1.75
C TYR A 144 -8.91 0.63 -0.26
N ILE A 145 -10.15 0.43 0.19
CA ILE A 145 -10.47 -0.02 1.55
C ILE A 145 -11.21 -1.35 1.45
N CYS A 146 -10.70 -2.36 2.16
CA CYS A 146 -11.35 -3.65 2.30
C CYS A 146 -11.81 -3.83 3.75
N CYS A 147 -13.11 -4.04 3.99
CA CYS A 147 -13.64 -4.25 5.34
C CYS A 147 -15.00 -4.97 5.34
N PHE A 148 -15.49 -5.36 6.51
CA PHE A 148 -16.85 -5.87 6.68
C PHE A 148 -17.85 -4.71 6.72
N ASP A 149 -18.37 -4.40 5.53
CA ASP A 149 -19.36 -3.35 5.26
C ASP A 149 -18.83 -1.92 5.51
N LEU A 150 -19.36 -0.93 4.79
CA LEU A 150 -19.14 0.49 5.02
C LEU A 150 -20.52 1.11 5.03
N ASN A 151 -20.96 1.62 6.19
CA ASN A 151 -22.34 2.06 6.31
C ASN A 151 -22.61 3.27 5.39
N GLU A 152 -23.86 3.40 4.96
CA GLU A 152 -24.28 4.46 4.02
C GLU A 152 -23.96 5.87 4.54
N GLY A 153 -23.98 6.09 5.86
CA GLY A 153 -23.64 7.36 6.49
C GLY A 153 -22.17 7.75 6.25
N THR A 154 -21.26 6.80 6.41
CA THR A 154 -19.83 6.99 6.12
C THR A 154 -19.61 7.24 4.63
N ILE A 155 -20.23 6.43 3.77
CA ILE A 155 -20.15 6.61 2.30
C ILE A 155 -20.63 8.02 1.91
N LYS A 156 -21.77 8.46 2.45
CA LYS A 156 -22.33 9.78 2.20
C LYS A 156 -21.38 10.90 2.66
N LYS A 157 -20.86 10.83 3.88
CA LYS A 157 -19.92 11.85 4.40
C LYS A 157 -18.66 11.97 3.53
N ILE A 158 -18.10 10.85 3.10
CA ILE A 158 -16.94 10.84 2.20
C ILE A 158 -17.33 11.47 0.86
N SER A 159 -18.51 11.14 0.35
CA SER A 159 -19.01 11.66 -0.93
C SER A 159 -19.27 13.17 -0.89
N GLU A 160 -19.74 13.71 0.23
CA GLU A 160 -19.94 15.14 0.46
C GLU A 160 -18.62 15.94 0.43
N THR A 161 -17.46 15.28 0.61
CA THR A 161 -16.16 15.94 0.40
C THR A 161 -15.80 16.12 -1.07
N GLY A 162 -16.52 15.48 -1.99
CA GLY A 162 -16.22 15.43 -3.43
C GLY A 162 -15.30 14.28 -3.84
N LEU A 163 -15.07 13.30 -2.96
CA LEU A 163 -14.51 11.99 -3.35
C LEU A 163 -15.65 11.07 -3.79
N PHE A 164 -15.34 10.11 -4.65
CA PHE A 164 -16.29 9.10 -5.14
C PHE A 164 -15.97 7.75 -4.50
N VAL A 165 -17.01 7.08 -3.99
CA VAL A 165 -16.91 5.76 -3.35
C VAL A 165 -17.63 4.74 -4.22
N GLU A 166 -16.94 3.67 -4.58
CA GLU A 166 -17.46 2.60 -5.44
C GLU A 166 -17.24 1.24 -4.77
N LEU A 167 -18.30 0.44 -4.67
CA LEU A 167 -18.18 -0.97 -4.33
C LEU A 167 -17.63 -1.73 -5.54
N LEU A 168 -16.56 -2.48 -5.33
CA LEU A 168 -15.93 -3.32 -6.33
C LEU A 168 -16.28 -4.79 -6.07
N GLU A 169 -16.50 -5.53 -7.16
CA GLU A 169 -16.47 -6.98 -7.11
C GLU A 169 -15.07 -7.45 -6.70
N PRO A 170 -14.96 -8.52 -5.89
CA PRO A 170 -13.67 -9.08 -5.52
C PRO A 170 -12.95 -9.62 -6.76
N LEU A 171 -11.79 -9.04 -7.07
CA LEU A 171 -10.93 -9.51 -8.17
C LEU A 171 -10.12 -10.75 -7.80
N TYR A 172 -10.02 -11.10 -6.53
CA TYR A 172 -9.24 -12.23 -6.03
C TYR A 172 -9.81 -12.80 -4.73
N ASP A 173 -9.51 -14.07 -4.46
CA ASP A 173 -9.90 -14.77 -3.25
C ASP A 173 -8.98 -14.36 -2.10
N MET A 174 -9.51 -13.45 -1.27
CA MET A 174 -8.83 -12.94 -0.07
C MET A 174 -8.44 -14.03 0.95
N LYS A 175 -8.85 -15.29 0.77
CA LYS A 175 -8.51 -16.42 1.66
C LYS A 175 -7.42 -17.32 1.08
N ARG A 176 -7.08 -17.18 -0.19
CA ARG A 176 -6.17 -18.09 -0.88
C ARG A 176 -4.91 -17.36 -1.31
N TYR A 177 -3.80 -17.82 -0.73
CA TYR A 177 -2.47 -17.25 -0.91
C TYR A 177 -1.54 -18.37 -1.31
N ASP A 178 -0.83 -18.18 -2.41
CA ASP A 178 0.29 -19.03 -2.79
C ASP A 178 1.58 -18.28 -2.46
N PHE A 179 2.53 -18.97 -1.83
CA PHE A 179 3.81 -18.40 -1.47
C PHE A 179 4.90 -19.03 -2.32
N TYR A 180 5.75 -18.20 -2.90
CA TYR A 180 6.83 -18.63 -3.76
C TYR A 180 8.16 -18.12 -3.22
N ILE A 181 9.21 -18.92 -3.37
CA ILE A 181 10.58 -18.42 -3.28
C ILE A 181 10.99 -18.01 -4.69
N GLN A 182 11.33 -16.74 -4.85
CA GLN A 182 11.97 -16.23 -6.06
C GLN A 182 13.48 -16.22 -5.85
N THR A 183 14.21 -16.89 -6.74
CA THR A 183 15.67 -16.81 -6.85
C THR A 183 16.00 -15.64 -7.76
N CYS A 184 16.77 -14.70 -7.24
CA CYS A 184 17.04 -13.43 -7.88
C CYS A 184 18.55 -13.23 -8.11
N ARG A 185 18.89 -12.54 -9.20
CA ARG A 185 20.24 -12.06 -9.48
C ARG A 185 20.20 -10.59 -9.90
N ALA A 186 21.14 -9.80 -9.40
CA ALA A 186 21.35 -8.45 -9.91
C ALA A 186 22.05 -8.50 -11.28
N ASP A 187 21.52 -7.79 -12.27
CA ASP A 187 22.21 -7.57 -13.53
C ASP A 187 23.33 -6.51 -13.41
N GLU A 188 24.02 -6.25 -14.51
CA GLU A 188 25.14 -5.29 -14.56
C GLU A 188 24.72 -3.85 -14.20
N ASP A 189 23.44 -3.52 -14.36
CA ASP A 189 22.85 -2.21 -14.06
C ASP A 189 22.23 -2.16 -12.65
N GLY A 190 22.28 -3.28 -11.89
CA GLY A 190 21.76 -3.39 -10.54
C GLY A 190 20.25 -3.64 -10.47
N HIS A 191 19.63 -4.05 -11.58
CA HIS A 191 18.24 -4.50 -11.59
C HIS A 191 18.15 -5.97 -11.14
N THR A 192 17.16 -6.25 -10.29
CA THR A 192 16.88 -7.60 -9.82
C THR A 192 16.10 -8.38 -10.89
N LEU A 193 16.70 -9.45 -11.41
CA LEU A 193 16.07 -10.40 -12.32
C LEU A 193 15.65 -11.65 -11.55
N VAL A 194 14.39 -12.07 -11.71
CA VAL A 194 13.89 -13.35 -11.19
C VAL A 194 14.29 -14.46 -12.16
N GLU A 195 15.15 -15.37 -11.73
CA GLU A 195 15.62 -16.50 -12.55
C GLU A 195 14.77 -17.75 -12.36
N GLU A 196 14.25 -17.96 -11.15
CA GLU A 196 13.44 -19.12 -10.79
C GLU A 196 12.38 -18.74 -9.76
N GLU A 197 11.23 -19.41 -9.81
CA GLU A 197 10.16 -19.26 -8.85
C GLU A 197 9.66 -20.65 -8.41
N ILE A 198 9.71 -20.93 -7.10
CA ILE A 198 9.31 -22.22 -6.52
C ILE A 198 8.13 -22.05 -5.56
N LEU A 199 7.01 -22.72 -5.87
CA LEU A 199 5.82 -22.77 -5.00
C LEU A 199 6.09 -23.55 -3.71
N LEU A 200 5.88 -22.91 -2.57
CA LEU A 200 5.95 -23.49 -1.24
C LEU A 200 4.61 -24.10 -0.81
N LYS A 201 4.35 -25.35 -1.22
CA LYS A 201 3.07 -26.04 -0.99
C LYS A 201 2.61 -26.15 0.47
N THR A 202 3.54 -26.07 1.42
CA THR A 202 3.24 -26.19 2.85
C THR A 202 3.30 -24.86 3.58
N MET A 203 3.66 -23.77 2.90
CA MET A 203 3.79 -22.46 3.52
C MET A 203 2.42 -21.86 3.81
N THR A 204 2.30 -21.18 4.94
CA THR A 204 1.06 -20.56 5.39
C THR A 204 1.35 -19.22 6.04
N ARG A 205 0.36 -18.33 6.07
CA ARG A 205 0.42 -17.06 6.81
C ARG A 205 0.89 -17.25 8.25
N GLU A 206 0.42 -18.30 8.94
CA GLU A 206 0.83 -18.61 10.31
C GLU A 206 2.31 -19.02 10.43
N LYS A 207 2.84 -19.77 9.46
CA LYS A 207 4.28 -20.08 9.42
C LYS A 207 5.11 -18.81 9.21
N ILE A 208 4.66 -17.92 8.31
CA ILE A 208 5.32 -16.63 8.07
C ILE A 208 5.32 -15.76 9.33
N LYS A 209 4.15 -15.57 9.96
CA LYS A 209 4.01 -14.80 11.20
C LYS A 209 4.93 -15.33 12.29
N LYS A 210 4.93 -16.64 12.53
CA LYS A 210 5.81 -17.26 13.52
C LYS A 210 7.29 -17.15 13.17
N GLY A 211 7.64 -17.31 11.90
CA GLY A 211 9.02 -17.27 11.43
C GLY A 211 9.66 -15.89 11.49
N LEU A 212 8.84 -14.84 11.33
CA LEU A 212 9.25 -13.43 11.37
C LEU A 212 8.92 -12.73 12.70
N ASP A 213 8.35 -13.45 13.68
CA ASP A 213 7.90 -12.91 14.96
C ASP A 213 6.90 -11.74 14.82
N LEU A 214 6.00 -11.84 13.83
CA LEU A 214 4.96 -10.84 13.58
C LEU A 214 3.83 -10.97 14.60
N SER A 215 3.20 -9.86 14.93
CA SER A 215 2.05 -9.84 15.80
C SER A 215 0.89 -10.67 15.27
N ASP A 216 0.00 -11.09 16.17
CA ASP A 216 -1.24 -11.76 15.81
C ASP A 216 -2.14 -10.88 14.91
N GLU A 217 -1.98 -9.56 14.96
CA GLU A 217 -2.70 -8.59 14.15
C GLU A 217 -2.22 -8.52 12.69
N HIS A 218 -1.01 -9.01 12.41
CA HIS A 218 -0.46 -9.08 11.06
C HIS A 218 -1.14 -10.18 10.25
N ILE A 219 -1.42 -9.94 8.97
CA ILE A 219 -2.04 -10.94 8.10
C ILE A 219 -1.03 -11.99 7.64
N GLY A 220 0.24 -11.62 7.45
CA GLY A 220 1.28 -12.55 7.03
C GLY A 220 1.25 -12.87 5.53
N ASP A 221 0.75 -11.96 4.71
CA ASP A 221 0.61 -12.06 3.24
C ASP A 221 1.45 -11.02 2.48
N HIS A 222 2.60 -10.65 3.03
CA HIS A 222 3.51 -9.64 2.46
C HIS A 222 4.73 -10.30 1.83
N ASN A 223 5.39 -9.53 0.96
CA ASN A 223 6.64 -9.95 0.35
C ASN A 223 7.80 -9.53 1.25
N PHE A 224 8.87 -10.31 1.26
CA PHE A 224 10.08 -9.93 1.99
C PHE A 224 11.32 -10.66 1.50
N ASP A 225 12.47 -10.01 1.67
CA ASP A 225 13.76 -10.61 1.38
C ASP A 225 14.05 -11.77 2.34
N ILE A 226 14.41 -12.92 1.78
CA ILE A 226 14.90 -14.06 2.54
C ILE A 226 16.40 -13.86 2.75
N THR A 227 16.80 -13.80 4.00
CA THR A 227 18.16 -13.48 4.45
C THR A 227 18.68 -14.60 5.36
N PRO A 228 20.00 -14.68 5.61
CA PRO A 228 20.56 -15.60 6.59
C PRO A 228 19.95 -15.50 8.00
N GLN A 229 19.28 -14.39 8.32
CA GLN A 229 18.61 -14.16 9.60
C GLN A 229 17.22 -14.80 9.67
N ASN A 230 16.48 -14.89 8.56
CA ASN A 230 15.09 -15.38 8.54
C ASN A 230 14.88 -16.70 7.75
N TYR A 231 15.88 -17.17 6.99
CA TYR A 231 15.73 -18.34 6.11
C TYR A 231 15.40 -19.66 6.83
N ALA A 232 15.59 -19.72 8.14
CA ALA A 232 15.41 -20.92 8.94
C ALA A 232 14.02 -21.55 8.79
N MET A 233 12.98 -20.75 8.52
CA MET A 233 11.62 -21.24 8.31
C MET A 233 11.42 -22.02 6.99
N PHE A 234 12.36 -21.89 6.04
CA PHE A 234 12.30 -22.51 4.71
C PHE A 234 13.28 -23.68 4.53
N LYS A 235 14.13 -23.99 5.51
CA LYS A 235 15.23 -24.96 5.39
C LYS A 235 14.84 -26.37 4.95
N ASN A 236 13.59 -26.77 5.17
CA ASN A 236 13.09 -28.09 4.76
C ASN A 236 12.47 -28.08 3.36
N ASP A 237 12.20 -26.89 2.81
CA ASP A 237 11.50 -26.69 1.55
C ASP A 237 12.45 -26.22 0.44
N PHE A 238 13.58 -25.58 0.76
CA PHE A 238 14.50 -24.98 -0.20
C PHE A 238 15.95 -24.91 0.32
N GLU A 239 16.93 -25.12 -0.57
CA GLU A 239 18.37 -24.97 -0.28
C GLU A 239 18.89 -23.63 -0.80
N PHE A 240 19.40 -22.79 0.09
CA PHE A 240 19.85 -21.43 -0.27
C PHE A 240 21.34 -21.37 -0.55
N ASN A 241 21.70 -20.72 -1.66
CA ASN A 241 23.05 -20.25 -1.97
C ASN A 241 23.10 -18.71 -1.92
N PHE A 242 23.30 -18.16 -0.73
CA PHE A 242 23.41 -16.71 -0.51
C PHE A 242 24.72 -16.08 -1.04
N THR A 243 25.65 -16.87 -1.57
CA THR A 243 26.86 -16.33 -2.19
C THR A 243 26.68 -15.98 -3.67
N GLU A 244 25.69 -16.58 -4.31
CA GLU A 244 25.42 -16.39 -5.75
C GLU A 244 24.11 -15.67 -6.04
N TYR A 245 23.13 -15.75 -5.12
CA TYR A 245 21.78 -15.28 -5.36
C TYR A 245 21.21 -14.51 -4.18
N GLU A 246 20.28 -13.63 -4.51
CA GLU A 246 19.33 -13.02 -3.59
C GLU A 246 18.02 -13.82 -3.64
N TYR A 247 17.23 -13.78 -2.57
CA TYR A 247 15.99 -14.54 -2.49
C TYR A 247 14.89 -13.67 -1.91
N CYS A 248 13.69 -13.77 -2.48
CA CYS A 248 12.51 -13.10 -1.98
C CYS A 248 11.39 -14.12 -1.77
N LEU A 249 10.63 -13.97 -0.69
CA LEU A 249 9.32 -14.60 -0.61
C LEU A 249 8.31 -13.71 -1.33
N TYR A 250 7.69 -14.26 -2.37
CA TYR A 250 6.57 -13.64 -3.06
C TYR A 250 5.25 -14.25 -2.61
N CYS A 251 4.29 -13.42 -2.25
CA CYS A 251 2.93 -13.80 -1.88
C CYS A 251 1.98 -13.43 -3.02
N ASP A 252 1.50 -14.44 -3.75
CA ASP A 252 0.53 -14.26 -4.82
C ASP A 252 -0.91 -14.34 -4.27
N LYS A 253 -1.75 -13.40 -4.69
CA LYS A 253 -3.17 -13.35 -4.35
C LYS A 253 -3.96 -13.90 -5.53
N ILE A 254 -4.68 -15.00 -5.32
CA ILE A 254 -5.28 -15.75 -6.42
C ILE A 254 -6.53 -15.05 -6.95
N TYR A 255 -6.45 -14.58 -8.20
CA TYR A 255 -7.54 -13.93 -8.92
C TYR A 255 -8.76 -14.86 -9.12
N ILE A 256 -9.97 -14.29 -9.04
CA ILE A 256 -11.27 -14.98 -9.26
C ILE A 256 -11.77 -14.69 -10.67
#